data_AF-B2J7Q3-F1
#
_entry.id   AF-B2J7Q3-F1
#
_cell.length_a   1.000
_cell.length_b   1.000
_cell.length_c   1.000
_cell.angle_alpha   90.00
_cell.angle_beta   90.00
_cell.angle_gamma   90.00
#
_symmetry.space_group_name_H-M   'P 1'
#
loop_
_entity.id
_entity.type
_entity.pdbx_description
1 polymer ?
#
loop_
_entity_poly.entity_id
_entity_poly.type
_entity_poly.pdbx_seq_one_letter_code
_entity_poly.pdbx_strand_id
1 'polypeptide(L)'
;MSVSKRSHLTVNLANLIGSKASIINAIPDRWKYLKNVIIVKVKHSGDKTTVYARPLARLIEQLQRLPGVGPKSAQRLALHILKRPEAEVEALAQALIEAKKQIGLCSVCFHLSAEPVCEICRNANRDNNTICVVADPRDVIALEKTREYKGKYHVLGGVISPIDGIGPEQLNILALQRRVNQQKPQEVILAISPSVEGETTTLYIGQLLKPFTKVTRIAFGLPVGGDLEYADEVTLARALEGRRELD
;
A
#
# COMPACT_ATOMS: atom_id res chain seq x y z
N MET A 1 60.75 -13.25 -24.95
CA MET A 1 61.66 -12.14 -25.35
C MET A 1 60.79 -10.93 -25.64
N SER A 2 60.62 -10.05 -24.65
CA SER A 2 61.29 -8.73 -24.53
C SER A 2 60.47 -7.61 -25.21
N VAL A 3 59.69 -6.86 -24.41
CA VAL A 3 59.94 -5.45 -23.98
C VAL A 3 59.29 -4.45 -24.96
N SER A 4 58.34 -3.60 -24.56
CA SER A 4 58.68 -2.21 -24.17
C SER A 4 57.48 -1.40 -23.63
N LYS A 5 57.70 -0.82 -22.45
CA LYS A 5 57.22 0.48 -21.91
C LYS A 5 55.73 0.68 -21.61
N ARG A 6 55.36 0.42 -20.35
CA ARG A 6 54.41 1.26 -19.60
C ARG A 6 55.17 1.97 -18.48
N SER A 7 55.31 3.28 -18.64
CA SER A 7 55.82 4.19 -17.63
C SER A 7 54.79 4.37 -16.50
N HIS A 8 55.23 4.12 -15.27
CA HIS A 8 54.65 4.65 -14.06
C HIS A 8 54.60 6.18 -14.11
N LEU A 9 53.52 6.78 -13.61
CA LEU A 9 53.61 7.94 -12.72
C LEU A 9 52.26 8.17 -12.02
N THR A 10 52.33 7.97 -10.70
CA THR A 10 51.43 8.45 -9.66
C THR A 10 51.01 9.90 -9.87
N VAL A 11 49.70 10.20 -9.83
CA VAL A 11 49.20 11.58 -9.69
C VAL A 11 48.20 11.66 -8.53
N ASN A 12 48.75 12.15 -7.42
CA ASN A 12 48.18 13.01 -6.38
C ASN A 12 46.65 13.15 -6.26
N LEU A 13 46.15 12.67 -5.11
CA LEU A 13 44.76 12.71 -4.65
C LEU A 13 44.32 14.07 -4.06
N ALA A 14 44.85 15.19 -4.54
CA ALA A 14 44.70 16.49 -3.87
C ALA A 14 43.78 17.52 -4.57
N ASN A 15 43.27 17.29 -5.79
CA ASN A 15 42.61 18.36 -6.56
C ASN A 15 41.33 17.96 -7.31
N LEU A 16 40.35 17.38 -6.63
CA LEU A 16 39.00 17.18 -7.19
C LEU A 16 37.89 17.73 -6.28
N ILE A 17 38.11 18.94 -5.78
CA ILE A 17 37.06 19.86 -5.34
C ILE A 17 36.79 20.80 -6.52
N GLY A 18 35.99 20.37 -7.50
CA GLY A 18 35.68 21.25 -8.63
C GLY A 18 35.17 20.57 -9.89
N SER A 19 33.98 19.98 -9.85
CA SER A 19 33.01 19.95 -10.97
C SER A 19 31.80 19.12 -10.57
N LYS A 20 30.74 19.78 -10.10
CA LYS A 20 29.43 19.16 -9.81
C LYS A 20 28.59 18.91 -11.08
N ALA A 21 29.05 19.37 -12.25
CA ALA A 21 28.26 19.33 -13.49
C ALA A 21 28.38 18.01 -14.26
N SER A 22 29.48 17.26 -14.08
CA SER A 22 29.79 16.12 -14.95
C SER A 22 29.04 14.83 -14.62
N ILE A 23 28.41 14.71 -13.45
CA ILE A 23 27.68 13.49 -13.03
C ILE A 23 26.24 13.47 -13.60
N ILE A 24 25.69 14.64 -13.94
CA ILE A 24 24.27 14.78 -14.35
C ILE A 24 24.03 14.20 -15.76
N ASN A 25 25.05 14.20 -16.62
CA ASN A 25 24.93 13.73 -18.01
C ASN A 25 25.13 12.22 -18.20
N ALA A 26 25.36 11.46 -17.12
CA ALA A 26 25.61 10.01 -17.18
C ALA A 26 24.39 9.14 -16.84
N ILE A 27 23.18 9.71 -16.70
CA ILE A 27 21.98 8.98 -16.28
C ILE A 27 21.12 8.58 -17.50
N PRO A 28 20.86 7.28 -17.73
CA PRO A 28 20.04 6.80 -18.85
C PRO A 28 18.60 7.35 -18.82
N ASP A 29 18.05 7.67 -19.99
CA ASP A 29 16.74 8.32 -20.18
C ASP A 29 15.53 7.60 -19.53
N ARG A 30 15.67 6.32 -19.19
CA ARG A 30 14.63 5.50 -18.55
C ARG A 30 14.30 5.89 -17.09
N TRP A 31 15.10 6.79 -16.50
CA TRP A 31 14.99 7.23 -15.10
C TRP A 31 14.52 8.69 -14.96
N LYS A 32 13.87 9.25 -16.00
CA LYS A 32 13.36 10.64 -16.03
C LYS A 32 12.37 10.98 -14.91
N TYR A 33 11.58 10.01 -14.42
CA TYR A 33 10.65 10.22 -13.28
C TYR A 33 11.35 10.49 -11.94
N LEU A 34 12.64 10.16 -11.82
CA LEU A 34 13.44 10.47 -10.63
C LEU A 34 14.08 11.86 -10.67
N LYS A 35 14.04 12.58 -11.80
CA LYS A 35 14.53 13.97 -11.88
C LYS A 35 13.75 14.89 -10.93
N ASN A 36 12.44 14.70 -10.81
CA ASN A 36 11.61 15.48 -9.88
C ASN A 36 11.83 15.08 -8.40
N VAL A 37 12.27 13.85 -8.12
CA VAL A 37 12.62 13.39 -6.76
C VAL A 37 13.99 13.93 -6.32
N ILE A 38 14.92 14.14 -7.25
CA ILE A 38 16.26 14.68 -6.97
C ILE A 38 16.22 16.21 -6.77
N ILE A 39 15.33 16.93 -7.47
CA ILE A 39 15.21 18.39 -7.35
C ILE A 39 14.67 18.83 -5.98
N VAL A 40 13.93 17.97 -5.26
CA VAL A 40 13.48 18.26 -3.87
C VAL A 40 14.67 18.29 -2.88
N LYS A 41 15.85 17.81 -3.28
CA LYS A 41 16.99 17.65 -2.36
C LYS A 41 17.98 18.81 -2.28
N VAL A 42 17.71 19.95 -2.94
CA VAL A 42 18.56 21.16 -2.83
C VAL A 42 17.72 22.43 -2.68
N LYS A 43 16.87 22.45 -1.66
CA LYS A 43 16.47 23.71 -1.00
C LYS A 43 16.74 23.57 0.49
N HIS A 44 18.00 23.73 0.88
CA HIS A 44 18.33 24.22 2.21
C HIS A 44 17.93 25.70 2.24
N SER A 45 16.65 25.96 2.43
CA SER A 45 16.14 27.27 2.78
C SER A 45 16.23 27.44 4.29
N GLY A 46 17.14 28.31 4.72
CA GLY A 46 16.93 29.21 5.85
C GLY A 46 16.82 28.60 7.24
N ASP A 47 17.88 28.78 8.01
CA ASP A 47 17.84 29.16 9.43
C ASP A 47 17.04 28.29 10.39
N LYS A 48 17.75 27.38 11.07
CA LYS A 48 17.48 26.97 12.45
C LYS A 48 18.72 26.25 12.98
N THR A 49 19.31 26.81 14.03
CA THR A 49 20.38 26.23 14.85
C THR A 49 20.17 24.73 15.00
N THR A 50 21.09 23.90 14.48
CA THR A 50 20.94 22.44 14.53
C THR A 50 21.21 21.95 15.95
N VAL A 51 20.17 21.97 16.79
CA VAL A 51 20.19 21.45 18.17
C VAL A 51 20.53 19.95 18.21
N TYR A 52 20.41 19.24 17.09
CA TYR A 52 20.62 17.80 17.00
C TYR A 52 21.87 17.42 16.21
N ALA A 53 22.58 16.40 16.69
CA ALA A 53 23.64 15.74 15.94
C ALA A 53 23.10 15.18 14.60
N ARG A 54 23.93 15.24 13.56
CA ARG A 54 23.55 14.87 12.18
C ARG A 54 22.86 13.49 12.05
N PRO A 55 23.31 12.39 12.71
CA PRO A 55 22.64 11.09 12.63
C PRO A 55 21.22 11.10 13.22
N LEU A 56 21.02 11.82 14.33
CA LEU A 56 19.71 11.97 14.97
C LEU A 56 18.74 12.76 14.09
N ALA A 57 19.19 13.86 13.50
CA ALA A 57 18.36 14.65 12.58
C ALA A 57 17.86 13.81 11.39
N ARG A 58 18.74 12.96 10.82
CA ARG A 58 18.38 12.04 9.74
C ARG A 58 17.33 11.01 10.18
N LEU A 59 17.48 10.42 11.37
CA LEU A 59 16.50 9.46 11.90
C LEU A 59 15.13 10.11 12.08
N ILE A 60 15.08 11.33 12.64
CA ILE A 60 13.85 12.10 12.80
C ILE A 60 13.20 12.35 11.44
N GLU A 61 13.96 12.79 10.43
CA GLU A 61 13.45 13.03 9.08
C GLU A 61 12.83 11.77 8.45
N GLN A 62 13.44 10.60 8.62
CA GLN A 62 12.88 9.35 8.08
C GLN A 62 11.57 8.96 8.79
N LEU A 63 11.52 9.09 10.12
CA LEU A 63 10.32 8.78 10.90
C LEU A 63 9.15 9.72 10.59
N GLN A 64 9.43 11.00 10.29
CA GLN A 64 8.40 11.98 9.90
C GLN A 64 7.70 11.65 8.58
N ARG A 65 8.30 10.81 7.73
CA ARG A 65 7.69 10.41 6.45
C ARG A 65 6.61 9.34 6.61
N LEU A 66 6.48 8.75 7.80
CA LEU A 66 5.46 7.76 8.09
C LEU A 66 4.10 8.45 8.31
N PRO A 67 3.00 7.89 7.78
CA PRO A 67 1.67 8.46 7.97
C PRO A 67 1.32 8.51 9.47
N GLY A 68 0.79 9.64 9.93
CA GLY A 68 0.44 9.85 11.33
C GLY A 68 1.62 10.24 12.26
N VAL A 69 2.84 10.36 11.75
CA VAL A 69 4.02 10.72 12.56
C VAL A 69 4.44 12.17 12.31
N GLY A 70 3.98 13.07 13.18
CA GLY A 70 4.40 14.49 13.15
C GLY A 70 5.80 14.73 13.72
N PRO A 71 6.35 15.96 13.60
CA PRO A 71 7.72 16.27 14.01
C PRO A 71 8.06 15.97 15.46
N LYS A 72 7.16 16.31 16.39
CA LYS A 72 7.33 16.01 17.83
C LYS A 72 7.32 14.50 18.12
N SER A 73 6.42 13.77 17.48
CA SER A 73 6.33 12.31 17.62
C SER A 73 7.57 11.62 17.07
N ALA A 74 8.07 12.04 15.90
CA ALA A 74 9.30 11.52 15.31
C ALA A 74 10.53 11.76 16.20
N GLN A 75 10.65 12.97 16.79
CA GLN A 75 11.71 13.27 17.75
C GLN A 75 11.65 12.34 18.97
N ARG A 76 10.46 12.17 19.55
CA ARG A 76 10.25 11.28 20.70
C ARG A 76 10.63 9.83 20.39
N LEU A 77 10.22 9.33 19.22
CA LEU A 77 10.57 7.99 18.75
C LEU A 77 12.08 7.84 18.52
N ALA A 78 12.72 8.80 17.85
CA ALA A 78 14.15 8.76 17.58
C ALA A 78 15.00 8.71 18.86
N LEU A 79 14.67 9.55 19.85
CA LEU A 79 15.33 9.55 21.15
C LEU A 79 15.03 8.29 21.96
N HIS A 80 13.86 7.69 21.78
CA HIS A 80 13.54 6.41 22.41
C HIS A 80 14.38 5.27 21.83
N ILE A 81 14.50 5.19 20.49
CA ILE A 81 15.32 4.19 19.78
C ILE A 81 16.78 4.28 20.23
N LEU A 82 17.35 5.47 20.38
CA LEU A 82 18.74 5.65 20.86
C LEU A 82 18.99 5.16 22.29
N LYS A 83 17.94 5.01 23.10
CA LYS A 83 18.03 4.49 24.47
C LYS A 83 17.81 2.97 24.55
N ARG A 84 17.56 2.30 23.42
CA ARG A 84 17.38 0.84 23.36
C ARG A 84 18.74 0.15 23.19
N PRO A 85 18.87 -1.12 23.63
CA PRO A 85 20.03 -1.93 23.32
C PRO A 85 20.24 -2.04 21.79
N GLU A 86 21.50 -2.10 21.35
CA GLU A 86 21.85 -2.18 19.93
C GLU A 86 21.16 -3.35 19.21
N ALA A 87 21.10 -4.52 19.86
CA ALA A 87 20.42 -5.70 19.33
C ALA A 87 18.92 -5.48 19.02
N GLU A 88 18.20 -4.68 19.82
CA GLU A 88 16.79 -4.36 19.54
C GLU A 88 16.65 -3.42 18.33
N VAL A 89 17.58 -2.47 18.19
CA VAL A 89 17.60 -1.54 17.06
C VAL A 89 17.92 -2.28 15.76
N GLU A 90 18.87 -3.22 15.80
CA GLU A 90 19.20 -4.09 14.67
C GLU A 90 18.02 -4.97 14.28
N ALA A 91 17.34 -5.60 15.26
CA ALA A 91 16.16 -6.41 15.01
C ALA A 91 15.03 -5.60 14.34
N LEU A 92 14.80 -4.36 14.79
CA LEU A 92 13.82 -3.46 14.17
C LEU A 92 14.22 -3.10 12.72
N ALA A 93 15.49 -2.74 12.50
CA ALA A 93 15.98 -2.41 11.17
C ALA A 93 15.86 -3.60 10.20
N GLN A 94 16.17 -4.81 10.68
CA GLN A 94 16.07 -6.03 9.91
C GLN A 94 14.62 -6.36 9.56
N ALA A 95 13.69 -6.25 10.52
CA ALA A 95 12.26 -6.48 10.27
C ALA A 95 11.70 -5.54 9.19
N LEU A 96 12.10 -4.26 9.18
CA LEU A 96 11.70 -3.30 8.14
C LEU A 96 12.21 -3.73 6.75
N ILE A 97 13.46 -4.18 6.66
CA ILE A 97 14.08 -4.60 5.42
C ILE A 97 13.46 -5.91 4.91
N GLU A 98 13.27 -6.88 5.79
CA GLU A 98 12.67 -8.18 5.47
C GLU A 98 11.24 -8.03 5.00
N ALA A 99 10.40 -7.28 5.73
CA ALA A 99 9.03 -7.02 5.33
C ALA A 99 8.96 -6.40 3.93
N LYS A 100 9.83 -5.43 3.63
CA LYS A 100 9.84 -4.78 2.31
C LYS A 100 10.31 -5.71 1.18
N LYS A 101 11.18 -6.67 1.47
CA LYS A 101 11.74 -7.61 0.48
C LYS A 101 10.85 -8.84 0.25
N GLN A 102 10.23 -9.35 1.31
CA GLN A 102 9.53 -10.62 1.29
C GLN A 102 8.04 -10.47 1.04
N ILE A 103 7.41 -9.37 1.46
CA ILE A 103 5.98 -9.18 1.25
C ILE A 103 5.72 -8.77 -0.20
N GLY A 104 5.06 -9.66 -0.93
CA GLY A 104 4.52 -9.44 -2.26
C GLY A 104 3.00 -9.52 -2.28
N LEU A 105 2.45 -9.78 -3.47
CA LEU A 105 1.03 -9.99 -3.70
C LEU A 105 0.77 -11.45 -4.06
N CYS A 106 -0.29 -12.00 -3.49
CA CYS A 106 -0.79 -13.32 -3.85
C CYS A 106 -1.17 -13.35 -5.34
N SER A 107 -0.72 -14.38 -6.05
CA SER A 107 -0.99 -14.58 -7.48
C SER A 107 -2.47 -14.84 -7.82
N VAL A 108 -3.27 -15.22 -6.82
CA VAL A 108 -4.69 -15.57 -7.00
C VAL A 108 -5.61 -14.41 -6.60
N CYS A 109 -5.41 -13.85 -5.40
CA CYS A 109 -6.32 -12.87 -4.81
C CYS A 109 -5.71 -11.48 -4.61
N PHE A 110 -4.42 -11.30 -4.91
CA PHE A 110 -3.71 -10.03 -4.75
C PHE A 110 -3.67 -9.47 -3.32
N HIS A 111 -3.97 -10.30 -2.30
CA HIS A 111 -3.70 -9.95 -0.91
C HIS A 111 -2.20 -9.99 -0.60
N LEU A 112 -1.75 -9.27 0.44
CA LEU A 112 -0.36 -9.30 0.89
C LEU A 112 0.02 -10.73 1.31
N SER A 113 1.19 -11.17 0.88
CA SER A 113 1.68 -12.52 1.16
C SER A 113 3.20 -12.59 1.08
N ALA A 114 3.82 -13.35 1.98
CA ALA A 114 5.25 -13.69 1.89
C ALA A 114 5.52 -14.80 0.85
N GLU A 115 4.48 -15.55 0.48
CA GLU A 115 4.54 -16.63 -0.51
C GLU A 115 3.71 -16.30 -1.76
N PRO A 116 3.94 -16.98 -2.90
CA PRO A 116 3.18 -16.74 -4.13
C PRO A 116 1.66 -16.87 -3.97
N VAL A 117 1.20 -17.75 -3.07
CA VAL A 117 -0.22 -17.91 -2.74
C VAL A 117 -0.40 -17.65 -1.25
N CYS A 118 -1.33 -16.78 -0.86
CA CYS A 118 -1.56 -16.49 0.56
C CYS A 118 -2.20 -17.67 1.30
N GLU A 119 -2.13 -17.63 2.63
CA GLU A 119 -2.71 -18.66 3.51
C GLU A 119 -4.22 -18.85 3.28
N ILE A 120 -4.95 -17.76 3.06
CA ILE A 120 -6.41 -17.80 2.82
C ILE A 120 -6.72 -18.57 1.54
N CYS A 121 -5.95 -18.34 0.47
CA CYS A 121 -6.14 -19.04 -0.80
C CYS A 121 -5.77 -20.52 -0.71
N ARG A 122 -4.68 -20.86 0.00
CA ARG A 122 -4.22 -22.26 0.17
C ARG A 122 -5.08 -23.09 1.13
N ASN A 123 -5.81 -22.44 2.04
CA ASN A 123 -6.63 -23.15 3.02
C ASN A 123 -7.81 -23.89 2.34
N ALA A 124 -7.82 -25.22 2.43
CA ALA A 124 -8.83 -26.09 1.86
C ALA A 124 -10.17 -26.06 2.61
N ASN A 125 -10.20 -25.60 3.86
CA ASN A 125 -11.42 -25.50 4.68
C ASN A 125 -12.24 -24.23 4.35
N ARG A 126 -11.74 -23.37 3.47
CA ARG A 126 -12.42 -22.16 3.02
C ARG A 126 -13.37 -22.49 1.86
N ASP A 127 -14.51 -21.82 1.86
CA ASP A 127 -15.49 -21.96 0.80
C ASP A 127 -14.97 -21.36 -0.52
N ASN A 128 -14.99 -22.17 -1.58
CA ASN A 128 -14.57 -21.76 -2.93
C ASN A 128 -15.73 -21.21 -3.77
N ASN A 129 -16.97 -21.32 -3.28
CA ASN A 129 -18.16 -20.86 -4.00
C ASN A 129 -18.42 -19.36 -3.82
N THR A 130 -17.75 -18.71 -2.86
CA THR A 130 -17.92 -17.29 -2.56
C THR A 130 -16.60 -16.53 -2.68
N ILE A 131 -16.65 -15.37 -3.35
CA ILE A 131 -15.50 -14.44 -3.45
C ILE A 131 -15.91 -13.06 -2.92
N CYS A 132 -15.25 -12.60 -1.87
CA CYS A 132 -15.40 -11.25 -1.32
C CYS A 132 -14.36 -10.30 -1.93
N VAL A 133 -14.83 -9.32 -2.68
CA VAL A 133 -14.02 -8.31 -3.37
C VAL A 133 -13.87 -7.10 -2.48
N VAL A 134 -12.62 -6.69 -2.24
CA VAL A 134 -12.28 -5.51 -1.43
C VAL A 134 -11.34 -4.58 -2.18
N ALA A 135 -11.29 -3.32 -1.76
CA ALA A 135 -10.41 -2.33 -2.38
C ALA A 135 -8.94 -2.55 -1.97
N ASP A 136 -8.67 -2.70 -0.67
CA ASP A 136 -7.32 -2.68 -0.09
C ASP A 136 -7.05 -3.92 0.79
N PRO A 137 -5.80 -4.39 0.94
CA PRO A 137 -5.46 -5.47 1.88
C PRO A 137 -5.91 -5.23 3.32
N ARG A 138 -6.02 -3.98 3.76
CA ARG A 138 -6.53 -3.61 5.10
C ARG A 138 -7.97 -4.06 5.32
N ASP A 139 -8.78 -4.05 4.27
CA ASP A 139 -10.18 -4.47 4.34
C ASP A 139 -10.29 -5.98 4.55
N VAL A 140 -9.39 -6.76 3.93
CA VAL A 140 -9.27 -8.21 4.21
C VAL A 140 -8.98 -8.45 5.68
N ILE A 141 -8.02 -7.72 6.26
CA ILE A 141 -7.64 -7.86 7.67
C ILE A 141 -8.83 -7.50 8.58
N ALA A 142 -9.58 -6.46 8.24
CA ALA A 142 -10.75 -6.05 9.00
C ALA A 142 -11.87 -7.10 8.97
N LEU A 143 -12.19 -7.62 7.79
CA LEU A 143 -13.20 -8.67 7.61
C LEU A 143 -12.78 -9.98 8.29
N GLU A 144 -11.51 -10.37 8.18
CA GLU A 144 -11.03 -11.63 8.75
C GLU A 144 -11.04 -11.62 10.29
N LYS A 145 -10.86 -10.44 10.91
CA LYS A 145 -10.99 -10.27 12.37
C LYS A 145 -12.37 -10.62 12.89
N THR A 146 -13.41 -10.51 12.05
CA THR A 146 -14.78 -10.89 12.44
C THR A 146 -14.92 -12.40 12.62
N ARG A 147 -14.11 -13.21 11.92
CA ARG A 147 -14.21 -14.68 11.85
C ARG A 147 -15.54 -15.23 11.32
N GLU A 148 -16.41 -14.37 10.80
CA GLU A 148 -17.71 -14.76 10.24
C GLU A 148 -17.62 -15.19 8.77
N TYR A 149 -16.75 -14.54 7.99
CA TYR A 149 -16.60 -14.85 6.58
C TYR A 149 -15.66 -16.04 6.35
N LYS A 150 -16.15 -17.09 5.67
CA LYS A 150 -15.41 -18.33 5.39
C LYS A 150 -15.01 -18.51 3.91
N GLY A 151 -15.38 -17.56 3.05
CA GLY A 151 -15.03 -17.61 1.63
C GLY A 151 -13.61 -17.13 1.32
N LYS A 152 -13.35 -16.89 0.03
CA LYS A 152 -12.06 -16.36 -0.46
C LYS A 152 -12.17 -14.87 -0.73
N TYR A 153 -11.04 -14.16 -0.72
CA TYR A 153 -11.01 -12.74 -1.06
C TYR A 153 -10.49 -12.47 -2.47
N HIS A 154 -10.70 -11.26 -2.95
CA HIS A 154 -10.00 -10.66 -4.09
C HIS A 154 -9.74 -9.17 -3.82
N VAL A 155 -8.49 -8.73 -3.92
CA VAL A 155 -8.08 -7.36 -3.64
C VAL A 155 -7.88 -6.61 -4.94
N LEU A 156 -8.62 -5.52 -5.12
CA LEU A 156 -8.55 -4.70 -6.34
C LEU A 156 -7.27 -3.87 -6.44
N GLY A 157 -6.69 -3.48 -5.30
CA GLY A 157 -5.53 -2.61 -5.24
C GLY A 157 -5.89 -1.12 -5.29
N GLY A 158 -7.14 -0.78 -4.93
CA GLY A 158 -7.67 0.58 -4.98
C GLY A 158 -9.12 0.63 -5.48
N VAL A 159 -9.54 1.83 -5.82
CA VAL A 159 -10.85 2.15 -6.40
C VAL A 159 -10.64 2.98 -7.67
N ILE A 160 -11.62 2.97 -8.57
CA ILE A 160 -11.63 3.81 -9.77
C ILE A 160 -11.78 5.27 -9.32
N SER A 161 -10.79 6.09 -9.64
CA SER A 161 -10.75 7.51 -9.28
C SER A 161 -10.35 8.34 -10.50
N PRO A 162 -11.31 8.93 -11.23
CA PRO A 162 -11.01 9.82 -12.36
C PRO A 162 -10.18 11.04 -11.94
N ILE A 163 -10.36 11.52 -10.71
CA ILE A 163 -9.63 12.67 -10.15
C ILE A 163 -8.13 12.33 -10.00
N ASP A 164 -7.83 11.13 -9.54
CA ASP A 164 -6.44 10.65 -9.39
C ASP A 164 -5.89 9.99 -10.68
N GLY A 165 -6.68 9.97 -11.76
CA GLY A 165 -6.32 9.31 -13.02
C GLY A 165 -6.23 7.78 -12.92
N ILE A 166 -6.90 7.16 -11.94
CA ILE A 166 -6.91 5.71 -11.73
C ILE A 166 -8.12 5.11 -12.46
N GLY A 167 -7.84 4.43 -13.57
CA GLY A 167 -8.81 3.69 -14.36
C GLY A 167 -8.90 2.21 -14.01
N PRO A 168 -9.89 1.46 -14.56
CA PRO A 168 -10.07 0.04 -14.30
C PRO A 168 -8.85 -0.83 -14.65
N GLU A 169 -8.08 -0.43 -15.67
CA GLU A 169 -6.89 -1.11 -16.16
C GLU A 169 -5.70 -1.09 -15.19
N GLN A 170 -5.73 -0.15 -14.24
CA GLN A 170 -4.71 -0.02 -13.19
C GLN A 170 -5.05 -0.85 -11.94
N LEU A 171 -6.24 -1.45 -11.91
CA LEU A 171 -6.74 -2.28 -10.82
C LEU A 171 -6.77 -3.76 -11.23
N ASN A 172 -6.86 -4.65 -10.23
CA ASN A 172 -6.91 -6.10 -10.45
C ASN A 172 -8.30 -6.60 -10.92
N ILE A 173 -9.05 -5.78 -11.67
CA ILE A 173 -10.42 -6.10 -12.13
C ILE A 173 -10.40 -7.16 -13.25
N LEU A 174 -9.48 -7.05 -14.22
CA LEU A 174 -9.35 -8.06 -15.28
C LEU A 174 -8.94 -9.43 -14.72
N ALA A 175 -8.16 -9.44 -13.63
CA ALA A 175 -7.82 -10.67 -12.94
C ALA A 175 -9.03 -11.26 -12.21
N LEU A 176 -9.85 -10.43 -11.57
CA LEU A 176 -11.12 -10.85 -10.96
C LEU A 176 -12.04 -11.49 -12.00
N GLN A 177 -12.25 -10.83 -13.14
CA GLN A 177 -13.13 -11.35 -14.20
C GLN A 177 -12.66 -12.72 -14.71
N ARG A 178 -11.34 -12.87 -14.98
CA ARG A 178 -10.76 -14.15 -15.38
C ARG A 178 -10.96 -15.23 -14.31
N ARG A 179 -10.74 -14.88 -13.04
CA ARG A 179 -10.92 -15.80 -11.92
C ARG A 179 -12.38 -16.26 -11.78
N VAL A 180 -13.34 -15.34 -11.87
CA VAL A 180 -14.77 -15.67 -11.83
C VAL A 180 -15.16 -16.59 -13.00
N ASN A 181 -14.68 -16.31 -14.20
CA ASN A 181 -14.98 -17.14 -15.37
C ASN A 181 -14.39 -18.57 -15.25
N GLN A 182 -13.20 -18.71 -14.66
CA GLN A 182 -12.54 -20.00 -14.47
C GLN A 182 -13.12 -20.81 -13.31
N GLN A 183 -13.33 -20.17 -12.15
CA GLN A 183 -13.75 -20.84 -10.92
C GLN A 183 -15.27 -21.00 -10.82
N LYS A 184 -16.03 -20.16 -11.55
CA LYS A 184 -17.50 -20.13 -11.53
C LYS A 184 -18.07 -20.14 -10.11
N PRO A 185 -17.68 -19.18 -9.25
CA PRO A 185 -18.26 -19.06 -7.91
C PRO A 185 -19.77 -18.87 -8.02
N GLN A 186 -20.50 -19.28 -7.00
CA GLN A 186 -21.94 -19.06 -6.91
C GLN A 186 -22.26 -17.59 -6.59
N GLU A 187 -21.36 -16.92 -5.87
CA GLU A 187 -21.56 -15.54 -5.43
C GLU A 187 -20.25 -14.73 -5.38
N VAL A 188 -20.35 -13.48 -5.82
CA VAL A 188 -19.32 -12.45 -5.61
C VAL A 188 -19.90 -11.34 -4.74
N ILE A 189 -19.28 -11.12 -3.59
CA ILE A 189 -19.68 -10.10 -2.61
C ILE A 189 -18.80 -8.87 -2.81
N LEU A 190 -19.39 -7.71 -3.08
CA LEU A 190 -18.67 -6.44 -3.17
C LEU A 190 -18.63 -5.77 -1.80
N ALA A 191 -17.46 -5.83 -1.16
CA ALA A 191 -17.17 -5.22 0.14
C ALA A 191 -16.25 -3.99 -0.05
N ILE A 192 -16.77 -2.99 -0.76
CA ILE A 192 -16.09 -1.73 -1.04
C ILE A 192 -16.84 -0.62 -0.29
N SER A 193 -16.09 0.23 0.41
CA SER A 193 -16.62 1.36 1.17
C SER A 193 -17.55 2.25 0.34
N PRO A 194 -18.63 2.81 0.92
CA PRO A 194 -19.61 3.62 0.21
C PRO A 194 -19.14 5.07 -0.01
N SER A 195 -17.95 5.26 -0.62
CA SER A 195 -17.50 6.57 -1.13
C SER A 195 -17.94 6.75 -2.58
N VAL A 196 -17.85 7.96 -3.14
CA VAL A 196 -18.18 8.22 -4.56
C VAL A 196 -17.38 7.29 -5.51
N GLU A 197 -16.10 7.13 -5.26
CA GLU A 197 -15.19 6.23 -5.99
C GLU A 197 -15.54 4.76 -5.74
N GLY A 198 -15.86 4.41 -4.49
CA GLY A 198 -16.25 3.06 -4.11
C GLY A 198 -17.58 2.63 -4.74
N GLU A 199 -18.56 3.52 -4.80
CA GLU A 199 -19.84 3.34 -5.51
C GLU A 199 -19.61 3.12 -7.00
N THR A 200 -18.79 3.98 -7.62
CA THR A 200 -18.45 3.89 -9.05
C THR A 200 -17.79 2.55 -9.36
N THR A 201 -16.83 2.15 -8.52
CA THR A 201 -16.12 0.86 -8.65
C THR A 201 -17.06 -0.32 -8.46
N THR A 202 -17.94 -0.26 -7.47
CA THR A 202 -18.93 -1.32 -7.19
C THR A 202 -19.88 -1.49 -8.37
N LEU A 203 -20.43 -0.40 -8.91
CA LEU A 203 -21.36 -0.44 -10.03
C LEU A 203 -20.69 -1.00 -11.28
N TYR A 204 -19.46 -0.55 -11.57
CA TYR A 204 -18.67 -1.03 -12.70
C TYR A 204 -18.41 -2.54 -12.62
N ILE A 205 -17.89 -3.02 -11.49
CA ILE A 205 -17.61 -4.45 -11.29
C ILE A 205 -18.91 -5.26 -11.28
N GLY A 206 -19.97 -4.73 -10.67
CA GLY A 206 -21.27 -5.38 -10.63
C GLY A 206 -21.85 -5.60 -12.02
N GLN A 207 -21.82 -4.58 -12.89
CA GLN A 207 -22.25 -4.72 -14.28
C GLN A 207 -21.38 -5.71 -15.06
N LEU A 208 -20.06 -5.70 -14.82
CA LEU A 208 -19.12 -6.60 -15.48
C LEU A 208 -19.33 -8.08 -15.11
N LEU A 209 -19.65 -8.37 -13.85
CA LEU A 209 -19.72 -9.73 -13.31
C LEU A 209 -21.12 -10.35 -13.33
N LYS A 210 -22.19 -9.54 -13.36
CA LYS A 210 -23.59 -10.00 -13.40
C LYS A 210 -23.88 -11.09 -14.43
N PRO A 211 -23.31 -11.06 -15.66
CA PRO A 211 -23.53 -12.14 -16.63
C PRO A 211 -22.95 -13.51 -16.24
N PHE A 212 -22.01 -13.55 -15.29
CA PHE A 212 -21.24 -14.76 -14.96
C PHE A 212 -21.62 -15.38 -13.61
N THR A 213 -22.11 -14.58 -12.66
CA THR A 213 -22.37 -15.02 -11.28
C THR A 213 -23.36 -14.09 -10.58
N LYS A 214 -23.97 -14.57 -9.48
CA LYS A 214 -24.67 -13.69 -8.55
C LYS A 214 -23.68 -12.68 -7.98
N VAL A 215 -24.06 -11.40 -7.99
CA VAL A 215 -23.29 -10.33 -7.36
C VAL A 215 -24.11 -9.71 -6.26
N THR A 216 -23.55 -9.66 -5.05
CA THR A 216 -24.15 -9.03 -3.88
C THR A 216 -23.24 -7.95 -3.35
N ARG A 217 -23.77 -7.12 -2.45
CA ARG A 217 -23.03 -6.03 -1.81
C ARG A 217 -23.23 -6.12 -0.32
N ILE A 218 -22.20 -5.74 0.45
CA ILE A 218 -22.34 -5.61 1.90
C ILE A 218 -23.45 -4.61 2.25
N ALA A 219 -24.12 -4.85 3.37
CA ALA A 219 -25.15 -3.94 3.84
C ALA A 219 -24.54 -2.61 4.31
N PHE A 220 -25.30 -1.53 4.13
CA PHE A 220 -25.01 -0.23 4.72
C PHE A 220 -26.02 0.05 5.81
N GLY A 221 -25.55 0.63 6.91
CA GLY A 221 -26.43 0.96 8.01
C GLY A 221 -25.67 1.47 9.23
N LEU A 222 -26.41 1.51 10.33
CA LEU A 222 -25.92 2.03 11.60
C LEU A 222 -24.92 1.05 12.24
N PRO A 223 -23.85 1.57 12.86
CA PRO A 223 -22.98 0.73 13.68
C PRO A 223 -23.76 0.19 14.88
N VAL A 224 -23.52 -1.07 15.23
CA VAL A 224 -24.12 -1.67 16.43
C VAL A 224 -23.65 -0.90 17.67
N GLY A 225 -24.60 -0.48 18.51
CA GLY A 225 -24.35 0.31 19.71
C GLY A 225 -24.22 1.82 19.47
N GLY A 226 -24.48 2.32 18.27
CA GLY A 226 -24.65 3.75 18.00
C GLY A 226 -26.10 4.20 18.18
N ASP A 227 -26.31 5.42 18.67
CA ASP A 227 -27.63 6.04 18.77
C ASP A 227 -28.03 6.69 17.43
N LEU A 228 -29.32 6.63 17.08
CA LEU A 228 -29.84 7.23 15.84
C LEU A 228 -29.62 8.75 15.80
N GLU A 229 -29.66 9.43 16.95
CA GLU A 229 -29.47 10.89 17.06
C GLU A 229 -28.09 11.34 16.55
N TYR A 230 -27.08 10.47 16.65
CA TYR A 230 -25.69 10.78 16.25
C TYR A 230 -25.34 10.27 14.85
N ALA A 231 -26.27 9.61 14.17
CA ALA A 231 -26.06 9.11 12.82
C ALA A 231 -26.26 10.22 11.77
N ASP A 232 -25.45 10.20 10.72
CA ASP A 232 -25.63 11.12 9.60
C ASP A 232 -26.86 10.75 8.76
N GLU A 233 -27.45 11.75 8.13
CA GLU A 233 -28.68 11.63 7.33
C GLU A 233 -28.55 10.60 6.19
N VAL A 234 -27.36 10.48 5.59
CA VAL A 234 -27.12 9.54 4.49
C VAL A 234 -27.11 8.10 5.01
N THR A 235 -26.43 7.84 6.12
CA THR A 235 -26.46 6.52 6.78
C THR A 235 -27.87 6.13 7.21
N LEU A 236 -28.64 7.07 7.79
CA LEU A 236 -30.04 6.82 8.17
C LEU A 236 -30.92 6.50 6.95
N ALA A 237 -30.79 7.27 5.87
CA ALA A 237 -31.51 7.00 4.63
C ALA A 237 -31.17 5.61 4.07
N ARG A 238 -29.89 5.23 4.05
CA ARG A 238 -29.44 3.90 3.61
C ARG A 238 -29.94 2.77 4.51
N ALA A 239 -29.93 2.97 5.82
CA ALA A 239 -30.46 1.99 6.77
C ALA A 239 -31.97 1.77 6.58
N LEU A 240 -32.73 2.84 6.32
CA LEU A 240 -34.16 2.78 6.03
C LEU A 240 -34.47 2.09 4.69
N GLU A 241 -33.69 2.39 3.64
CA GLU A 241 -33.77 1.70 2.35
C GLU A 241 -33.47 0.20 2.49
N GLY A 242 -32.46 -0.15 3.28
CA GLY A 242 -32.01 -1.52 3.53
C GLY A 242 -32.75 -2.27 4.63
N ARG A 243 -33.89 -1.76 5.12
CA ARG A 243 -34.66 -2.40 6.20
C ARG A 243 -35.11 -3.80 5.80
N ARG A 244 -35.08 -4.72 6.76
CA ARG A 244 -35.47 -6.12 6.57
C ARG A 244 -36.76 -6.39 7.35
N GLU A 245 -37.56 -7.32 6.84
CA GLU A 245 -38.68 -7.89 7.60
C GLU A 245 -38.13 -8.63 8.82
N LEU A 246 -38.88 -8.60 9.92
CA LEU A 246 -38.56 -9.39 11.11
C LEU A 246 -39.31 -10.71 10.99
N ASP A 247 -38.55 -11.81 11.01
CA ASP A 247 -39.07 -13.17 11.16
C ASP A 247 -39.44 -13.45 12.63
#